data_AF-A0A061LZ91-F1
#
_entry.id   AF-A0A061LZ91-F1
#
_cell.length_a   1.000
_cell.length_b   1.000
_cell.length_c   1.000
_cell.angle_alpha   90.00
_cell.angle_beta   90.00
_cell.angle_gamma   90.00
#
_symmetry.space_group_name_H-M   'P 1'
#
loop_
_entity.id
_entity.type
_entity.pdbx_description
1 polymer ?
#
loop_
_entity_poly.entity_id
_entity_poly.type
_entity_poly.pdbx_seq_one_letter_code
_entity_poly.pdbx_strand_id
1 'polypeptide(L)'
;MERSGRGRRGARPPRAARLVAALTAAALLAGCAQIAPVVDWQPPAWPDDSGARLVLAEGAAQGEGGGDGGGAEGGAAGEGGSEAGADAGADSGAGGSAEGVGVGSVAEGATATSGQELGFVERRLRNDRARLQARYVEIPGWHRFNVRMSELLSTAVASTGTVIKPEVFPVSAGLSHGGCVPGSASWPAASVLAEPETGPLDGTGAGTSFVCDITAAFGDFVGVTARTVIGGPESITSDSAVTLYVELSTGAVHESGELWSTEAAEQLWLRAVELLRRQAGGLSAAPVSAPTDEQVVLARGALDAARFTESGARFTLPAGIAGSELEGLGIEATTAPVVVEIGAEEHSAWMSELGSTMQAQRGSPFAGLPEWRADQPVDCGLLACVAVTYDDGPSIHTAKLLDTLRTEQSTATFFMVGSSVNALPDVARRVAAEGHGIGSHTMTHADLTTLTPEKARKEVVDVEALLTKLTGRAVGIYRPPYGAVDDKVLAAVGQPAILWSIDTLDWKKPGREELARRSVGVATPGDIILFHDLHAETVENADVVLRGLRDRGFTLVTVEQLFGGSVPAGRVTRR
;
A
#
# COMPACT_ATOMS: atom_id res chain seq x y z
N MET A 1 55.29 -16.91 62.26
CA MET A 1 55.52 -18.09 61.40
C MET A 1 56.06 -17.53 60.07
N GLU A 2 57.37 -17.30 59.98
CA GLU A 2 58.41 -18.22 59.45
C GLU A 2 58.24 -18.49 57.94
N ARG A 3 59.21 -18.32 57.04
CA ARG A 3 60.68 -18.12 57.17
C ARG A 3 61.28 -17.72 55.81
N SER A 4 62.35 -16.90 55.88
CA SER A 4 63.62 -16.98 55.12
C SER A 4 63.62 -16.82 53.57
N GLY A 5 64.46 -15.99 52.95
CA GLY A 5 65.69 -15.38 53.45
C GLY A 5 66.39 -14.39 52.51
N ARG A 6 67.31 -13.64 53.13
CA ARG A 6 68.54 -12.93 52.70
C ARG A 6 68.68 -12.59 51.20
N GLY A 7 69.08 -11.39 50.78
CA GLY A 7 69.59 -10.22 51.49
C GLY A 7 70.44 -9.33 50.56
N ARG A 8 70.69 -8.10 51.05
CA ARG A 8 71.74 -7.13 50.69
C ARG A 8 71.56 -6.19 49.46
N ARG A 9 71.43 -4.91 49.87
CA ARG A 9 72.15 -3.70 49.45
C ARG A 9 71.73 -3.01 48.14
N GLY A 10 71.33 -1.74 48.29
CA GLY A 10 71.80 -0.67 47.43
C GLY A 10 70.75 0.22 46.77
N ALA A 11 70.44 1.35 47.42
CA ALA A 11 70.10 2.68 46.88
C ALA A 11 68.95 2.91 45.85
N ARG A 12 68.02 3.77 46.30
CA ARG A 12 67.06 4.66 45.59
C ARG A 12 67.76 5.73 44.70
N PRO A 13 67.04 6.63 43.96
CA PRO A 13 65.86 6.51 43.08
C PRO A 13 66.06 7.29 41.74
N PRO A 14 65.03 7.44 40.87
CA PRO A 14 65.17 7.94 39.50
C PRO A 14 64.59 9.36 39.25
N ARG A 15 64.84 9.88 38.03
CA ARG A 15 64.11 10.91 37.24
C ARG A 15 64.14 12.37 37.74
N ALA A 16 64.63 13.30 36.90
CA ALA A 16 63.84 14.07 35.93
C ALA A 16 64.55 15.36 35.43
N ALA A 17 64.19 15.79 34.21
CA ALA A 17 64.26 17.12 33.57
C ALA A 17 65.11 17.13 32.27
N ARG A 18 64.50 17.06 31.08
CA ARG A 18 63.87 18.14 30.27
C ARG A 18 64.89 18.98 29.47
N LEU A 19 64.82 18.84 28.13
CA LEU A 19 65.10 19.77 26.99
C LEU A 19 65.59 18.88 25.81
N VAL A 20 64.77 18.46 24.82
CA VAL A 20 64.14 19.22 23.71
C VAL A 20 65.14 20.19 23.07
N ALA A 21 65.90 19.77 22.06
CA ALA A 21 65.49 19.64 20.66
C ALA A 21 64.99 20.98 20.08
N ALA A 22 65.92 21.92 19.91
CA ALA A 22 65.77 23.08 19.04
C ALA A 22 66.96 23.04 18.07
N LEU A 23 66.71 23.28 16.79
CA LEU A 23 67.62 23.21 15.63
C LEU A 23 67.67 21.86 14.90
N THR A 24 66.61 21.54 14.14
CA THR A 24 66.67 21.06 12.74
C THR A 24 65.29 20.61 12.22
N ALA A 25 64.22 21.39 12.43
CA ALA A 25 62.90 21.14 11.83
C ALA A 25 62.34 22.32 11.02
N ALA A 26 63.17 23.31 10.70
CA ALA A 26 62.76 24.49 9.92
C ALA A 26 63.31 24.52 8.48
N ALA A 27 64.07 23.51 8.06
CA ALA A 27 64.74 23.49 6.74
C ALA A 27 64.23 22.41 5.77
N LEU A 28 63.21 21.61 6.15
CA LEU A 28 62.62 20.58 5.28
C LEU A 28 61.17 20.86 4.86
N LEU A 29 60.56 21.96 5.33
CA LEU A 29 59.20 22.38 4.94
C LEU A 29 59.17 23.54 3.92
N ALA A 30 60.33 24.01 3.46
CA ALA A 30 60.45 25.09 2.46
C ALA A 30 60.62 24.59 1.01
N GLY A 31 60.42 23.28 0.77
CA GLY A 31 60.58 22.65 -0.54
C GLY A 31 59.28 22.31 -1.28
N CYS A 32 58.12 22.42 -0.64
CA CYS A 32 56.83 22.24 -1.32
C CYS A 32 56.39 23.59 -1.92
N ALA A 33 57.18 24.10 -2.86
CA ALA A 33 56.70 25.11 -3.78
C ALA A 33 55.52 24.51 -4.55
N GLN A 34 54.41 25.26 -4.58
CA GLN A 34 53.24 24.95 -5.39
C GLN A 34 53.71 24.69 -6.83
N ILE A 35 53.63 23.43 -7.26
CA ILE A 35 53.83 23.06 -8.66
C ILE A 35 52.81 23.88 -9.44
N ALA A 36 53.28 24.67 -10.41
CA ALA A 36 52.39 25.42 -11.28
C ALA A 36 51.39 24.44 -11.93
N PRO A 37 50.08 24.76 -11.99
CA PRO A 37 49.12 23.90 -12.64
C PRO A 37 49.61 23.62 -14.06
N VAL A 38 49.70 22.34 -14.41
CA VAL A 38 50.12 21.93 -15.73
C VAL A 38 48.99 22.35 -16.69
N VAL A 39 49.24 23.43 -17.43
CA VAL A 39 48.34 23.89 -18.49
C VAL A 39 48.24 22.76 -19.52
N ASP A 40 47.02 22.41 -19.90
CA ASP A 40 46.68 21.29 -20.80
C ASP A 40 46.92 19.88 -20.24
N TRP A 41 47.06 19.72 -18.92
CA TRP A 41 47.00 18.40 -18.33
C TRP A 41 45.58 17.85 -18.39
N GLN A 42 45.40 16.79 -19.17
CA GLN A 42 44.21 15.96 -19.12
C GLN A 42 44.49 14.78 -18.18
N PRO A 43 43.64 14.53 -17.16
CA PRO A 43 43.76 13.32 -16.38
C PRO A 43 43.74 12.11 -17.31
N PRO A 44 44.57 11.07 -17.05
CA PRO A 44 44.46 9.84 -17.81
C PRO A 44 43.01 9.33 -17.73
N ALA A 45 42.47 8.94 -18.88
CA ALA A 45 41.16 8.29 -18.91
C ALA A 45 41.25 7.03 -18.05
N TRP A 46 40.48 6.98 -16.97
CA TRP A 46 40.31 5.76 -16.21
C TRP A 46 39.62 4.75 -17.14
N PRO A 47 40.15 3.54 -17.33
CA PRO A 47 39.39 2.49 -17.98
C PRO A 47 38.18 2.22 -17.09
N ASP A 48 37.02 2.69 -17.52
CA ASP A 48 35.75 2.42 -16.86
C ASP A 48 34.91 1.54 -17.76
N ASP A 49 35.23 0.25 -17.73
CA ASP A 49 34.44 -0.78 -18.42
C ASP A 49 33.20 -1.17 -17.60
N SER A 50 33.02 -0.61 -16.39
CA SER A 50 31.93 -0.97 -15.47
C SER A 50 30.60 -0.28 -15.78
N GLY A 51 30.64 0.83 -16.52
CA GLY A 51 29.46 1.63 -16.85
C GLY A 51 28.86 2.39 -15.66
N ALA A 52 29.53 2.39 -14.50
CA ALA A 52 29.04 3.08 -13.32
C ALA A 52 29.33 4.59 -13.38
N ARG A 53 28.37 5.43 -12.98
CA ARG A 53 28.50 6.89 -13.07
C ARG A 53 27.74 7.63 -11.99
N LEU A 54 28.18 8.85 -11.70
CA LEU A 54 27.38 9.82 -10.97
C LEU A 54 26.38 10.48 -11.91
N VAL A 55 25.13 10.56 -11.47
CA VAL A 55 24.05 11.23 -12.21
C VAL A 55 23.64 12.47 -11.43
N LEU A 56 23.25 13.54 -12.13
CA LEU A 56 22.66 14.71 -11.47
C LEU A 56 21.33 14.30 -10.84
N ALA A 57 21.12 14.66 -9.57
CA ALA A 57 19.82 14.52 -8.94
C ALA A 57 18.79 15.39 -9.70
N GLU A 58 17.71 14.79 -10.16
CA GLU A 58 16.63 15.52 -10.86
C GLU A 58 16.08 16.63 -9.94
N GLY A 59 16.19 17.89 -10.37
CA GLY A 59 15.68 19.06 -9.65
C GLY A 59 16.68 20.18 -9.34
N ALA A 60 17.98 20.00 -9.57
CA ALA A 60 18.95 21.08 -9.48
C ALA A 60 18.94 21.94 -10.76
N ALA A 61 17.99 22.87 -10.87
CA ALA A 61 18.03 23.91 -11.90
C ALA A 61 19.31 24.73 -11.75
N GLN A 62 20.23 24.59 -12.71
CA GLN A 62 21.36 25.49 -12.86
C GLN A 62 20.83 26.87 -13.26
N GLY A 63 20.93 27.82 -12.34
CA GLY A 63 20.84 29.24 -12.67
C GLY A 63 22.09 29.64 -13.44
N GLU A 64 22.06 29.52 -14.76
CA GLU A 64 23.04 30.19 -15.61
C GLU A 64 22.57 31.63 -15.84
N GLY A 65 23.23 32.54 -15.13
CA GLY A 65 23.29 33.94 -15.53
C GLY A 65 24.18 34.08 -16.75
N GLY A 66 23.62 34.61 -17.83
CA GLY A 66 24.34 34.99 -19.03
C GLY A 66 23.53 36.00 -19.82
N GLY A 67 23.76 37.29 -19.57
CA GLY A 67 23.42 38.33 -20.54
C GLY A 67 24.43 38.31 -21.68
N ASP A 68 23.99 38.51 -22.92
CA ASP A 68 24.24 39.73 -23.68
C ASP A 68 23.41 39.73 -24.97
N GLY A 69 23.28 40.90 -25.57
CA GLY A 69 22.26 41.27 -26.56
C GLY A 69 22.43 40.75 -27.99
N GLY A 70 21.43 41.08 -28.80
CA GLY A 70 21.46 40.88 -30.26
C GLY A 70 20.06 40.95 -30.85
N GLY A 71 19.69 42.11 -31.41
CA GLY A 71 18.36 42.39 -31.95
C GLY A 71 18.08 41.91 -33.38
N ALA A 72 17.09 42.58 -33.99
CA ALA A 72 16.51 42.44 -35.33
C ALA A 72 15.34 41.44 -35.42
N GLU A 73 14.09 41.93 -35.41
CA GLU A 73 13.29 42.44 -36.55
C GLU A 73 12.43 41.36 -37.22
N GLY A 74 11.12 41.63 -37.36
CA GLY A 74 10.32 41.11 -38.48
C GLY A 74 8.92 40.56 -38.17
N GLY A 75 7.90 41.37 -38.51
CA GLY A 75 6.59 40.93 -39.06
C GLY A 75 5.59 40.27 -38.10
N ALA A 76 4.52 40.92 -37.65
CA ALA A 76 3.29 41.34 -38.36
C ALA A 76 2.32 40.20 -38.76
N ALA A 77 1.17 40.21 -38.05
CA ALA A 77 -0.23 40.12 -38.53
C ALA A 77 -0.90 38.77 -38.89
N GLY A 78 -2.19 38.70 -38.50
CA GLY A 78 -3.24 37.79 -39.00
C GLY A 78 -3.83 36.90 -37.89
N GLU A 79 -4.83 37.29 -37.09
CA GLU A 79 -6.27 37.44 -37.38
C GLU A 79 -6.98 36.24 -38.04
N GLY A 80 -8.11 35.84 -37.43
CA GLY A 80 -9.12 34.89 -37.91
C GLY A 80 -9.30 33.71 -36.94
N GLY A 81 -10.38 33.51 -36.20
CA GLY A 81 -11.76 33.99 -36.32
C GLY A 81 -12.72 32.81 -36.53
N SER A 82 -13.64 32.60 -35.56
CA SER A 82 -14.96 31.92 -35.66
C SER A 82 -14.99 30.46 -36.16
N GLU A 83 -15.96 29.56 -35.89
CA GLU A 83 -17.29 29.53 -35.26
C GLU A 83 -17.65 28.02 -35.17
N ALA A 84 -18.19 27.50 -34.06
CA ALA A 84 -19.62 27.22 -33.80
C ALA A 84 -20.28 26.02 -34.54
N GLY A 85 -21.10 25.27 -33.79
CA GLY A 85 -22.16 24.34 -34.26
C GLY A 85 -21.87 22.86 -33.89
N ALA A 86 -22.39 22.27 -32.82
CA ALA A 86 -23.78 21.92 -32.49
C ALA A 86 -24.43 20.94 -33.50
N ASP A 87 -24.71 19.69 -33.08
CA ASP A 87 -26.04 19.21 -32.64
C ASP A 87 -26.24 17.69 -32.90
N ALA A 88 -27.03 17.05 -32.02
CA ALA A 88 -27.85 15.80 -32.11
C ALA A 88 -27.33 14.55 -32.86
N GLY A 89 -27.53 13.29 -32.45
CA GLY A 89 -28.53 12.66 -31.60
C GLY A 89 -28.93 11.30 -32.21
N ALA A 90 -29.26 10.33 -31.34
CA ALA A 90 -30.01 9.08 -31.58
C ALA A 90 -29.30 7.81 -32.13
N ASP A 91 -29.20 6.83 -31.23
CA ASP A 91 -29.82 5.48 -31.26
C ASP A 91 -29.50 4.49 -32.41
N SER A 92 -28.89 3.34 -32.06
CA SER A 92 -29.43 2.01 -32.39
C SER A 92 -28.52 0.86 -31.89
N GLY A 93 -29.14 -0.14 -31.25
CA GLY A 93 -29.02 -1.53 -31.70
C GLY A 93 -27.85 -2.39 -31.18
N ALA A 94 -28.20 -3.34 -30.31
CA ALA A 94 -27.38 -4.47 -29.88
C ALA A 94 -27.06 -5.45 -31.02
N GLY A 95 -25.88 -6.09 -30.94
CA GLY A 95 -25.50 -7.26 -31.73
C GLY A 95 -24.06 -7.65 -31.41
N GLY A 96 -23.88 -8.76 -30.68
CA GLY A 96 -22.60 -9.11 -30.05
C GLY A 96 -21.58 -9.80 -30.96
N SER A 97 -20.35 -9.83 -30.45
CA SER A 97 -19.40 -10.91 -30.68
C SER A 97 -18.29 -10.78 -29.64
N ALA A 98 -18.18 -11.80 -28.79
CA ALA A 98 -17.06 -11.99 -27.90
C ALA A 98 -15.81 -12.29 -28.74
N GLU A 99 -14.86 -11.36 -28.74
CA GLU A 99 -13.49 -11.62 -29.16
C GLU A 99 -12.57 -11.22 -28.01
N GLY A 100 -11.66 -12.14 -27.68
CA GLY A 100 -10.80 -12.06 -26.51
C GLY A 100 -9.92 -10.82 -26.54
N VAL A 101 -9.96 -10.08 -25.44
CA VAL A 101 -9.01 -9.01 -25.17
C VAL A 101 -7.68 -9.67 -24.81
N GLY A 102 -6.77 -9.68 -25.78
CA GLY A 102 -5.36 -9.96 -25.51
C GLY A 102 -4.81 -8.88 -24.60
N VAL A 103 -4.40 -9.27 -23.39
CA VAL A 103 -3.70 -8.40 -22.46
C VAL A 103 -2.31 -8.13 -23.04
N GLY A 104 -2.09 -6.90 -23.47
CA GLY A 104 -0.81 -6.44 -24.01
C GLY A 104 0.27 -6.47 -22.94
N SER A 105 1.49 -6.83 -23.35
CA SER A 105 2.69 -6.73 -22.54
C SER A 105 2.85 -5.30 -22.01
N VAL A 106 2.91 -5.15 -20.69
CA VAL A 106 3.23 -3.88 -20.04
C VAL A 106 4.72 -3.62 -20.27
N ALA A 107 5.02 -2.74 -21.23
CA ALA A 107 6.36 -2.20 -21.42
C ALA A 107 6.68 -1.22 -20.29
N GLU A 108 7.94 -1.20 -19.86
CA GLU A 108 8.46 -0.19 -18.93
C GLU A 108 8.08 1.20 -19.43
N GLY A 109 7.27 1.92 -18.64
CA GLY A 109 6.74 3.24 -18.99
C GLY A 109 5.20 3.36 -19.05
N ALA A 110 4.44 2.28 -18.86
CA ALA A 110 2.98 2.39 -18.74
C ALA A 110 2.56 2.95 -17.38
N THR A 111 2.26 4.25 -17.34
CA THR A 111 1.47 4.85 -16.26
C THR A 111 0.04 4.29 -16.29
N ALA A 112 -0.34 3.65 -15.17
CA ALA A 112 -1.69 3.36 -14.68
C ALA A 112 -2.60 2.45 -15.52
N THR A 113 -2.50 1.14 -15.30
CA THR A 113 -3.70 0.36 -14.96
C THR A 113 -3.99 0.63 -13.48
N SER A 114 -5.24 0.97 -13.14
CA SER A 114 -5.66 1.12 -11.75
C SER A 114 -5.43 -0.17 -10.96
N GLY A 115 -5.19 -0.09 -9.65
CA GLY A 115 -4.99 -1.28 -8.82
C GLY A 115 -6.16 -2.26 -8.96
N GLN A 116 -7.38 -1.73 -9.03
CA GLN A 116 -8.58 -2.51 -9.29
C GLN A 116 -8.57 -3.26 -10.63
N GLU A 117 -8.05 -2.68 -11.72
CA GLU A 117 -7.92 -3.37 -13.02
C GLU A 117 -6.92 -4.53 -12.97
N LEU A 118 -5.88 -4.42 -12.13
CA LEU A 118 -4.95 -5.51 -11.86
C LEU A 118 -5.53 -6.58 -10.91
N GLY A 119 -6.70 -6.31 -10.31
CA GLY A 119 -7.41 -7.22 -9.40
C GLY A 119 -7.12 -7.00 -7.93
N PHE A 120 -6.43 -5.91 -7.54
CA PHE A 120 -6.22 -5.58 -6.13
C PHE A 120 -7.52 -5.19 -5.47
N VAL A 121 -7.58 -5.38 -4.14
CA VAL A 121 -8.59 -4.77 -3.29
C VAL A 121 -8.05 -3.42 -2.80
N GLU A 122 -8.74 -2.36 -3.18
CA GLU A 122 -8.35 -1.01 -2.82
C GLU A 122 -8.86 -0.61 -1.43
N ARG A 123 -7.99 -0.01 -0.63
CA ARG A 123 -8.31 0.45 0.73
C ARG A 123 -7.96 1.91 0.91
N ARG A 124 -8.75 2.55 1.78
CA ARG A 124 -8.52 3.92 2.24
C ARG A 124 -8.91 4.03 3.70
N LEU A 125 -8.07 4.68 4.48
CA LEU A 125 -8.32 5.01 5.88
C LEU A 125 -8.05 6.51 6.05
N ARG A 126 -9.05 7.22 6.57
CA ARG A 126 -8.91 8.61 7.02
C ARG A 126 -9.25 8.66 8.50
N ASN A 127 -8.42 9.34 9.27
CA ASN A 127 -8.67 9.62 10.67
C ASN A 127 -8.25 11.05 11.01
N ASP A 128 -9.22 11.93 11.20
CA ASP A 128 -8.95 13.35 11.44
C ASP A 128 -8.39 13.56 12.85
N ARG A 129 -8.79 12.75 13.83
CA ARG A 129 -8.25 12.84 15.20
C ARG A 129 -6.77 12.50 15.27
N ALA A 130 -6.34 11.48 14.54
CA ALA A 130 -4.95 11.05 14.45
C ALA A 130 -4.15 11.79 13.36
N ARG A 131 -4.80 12.67 12.57
CA ARG A 131 -4.25 13.31 11.37
C ARG A 131 -3.55 12.30 10.45
N LEU A 132 -4.26 11.22 10.15
CA LEU A 132 -3.78 10.13 9.32
C LEU A 132 -4.61 10.04 8.04
N GLN A 133 -3.94 10.02 6.90
CA GLN A 133 -4.46 9.42 5.68
C GLN A 133 -3.63 8.20 5.31
N ALA A 134 -4.31 7.12 4.94
CA ALA A 134 -3.68 5.93 4.40
C ALA A 134 -4.41 5.44 3.16
N ARG A 135 -3.65 5.13 2.12
CA ARG A 135 -4.11 4.57 0.85
C ARG A 135 -3.21 3.39 0.51
N TYR A 136 -3.82 2.22 0.38
CA TYR A 136 -3.11 0.96 0.24
C TYR A 136 -3.93 -0.05 -0.54
N VAL A 137 -3.27 -1.13 -0.94
CA VAL A 137 -3.90 -2.25 -1.65
C VAL A 137 -3.69 -3.55 -0.90
N GLU A 138 -4.59 -4.49 -1.13
CA GLU A 138 -4.54 -5.87 -0.65
C GLU A 138 -4.65 -6.82 -1.86
N ILE A 139 -3.95 -7.95 -1.82
CA ILE A 139 -4.13 -9.03 -2.79
C ILE A 139 -5.33 -9.88 -2.32
N PRO A 140 -6.29 -10.24 -3.19
CA PRO A 140 -7.40 -11.07 -2.79
C PRO A 140 -7.00 -12.38 -2.09
N GLY A 141 -7.60 -12.61 -0.93
CA GLY A 141 -7.53 -13.82 -0.13
C GLY A 141 -6.69 -13.66 1.14
N TRP A 142 -6.32 -14.77 1.74
CA TRP A 142 -5.41 -14.81 2.88
C TRP A 142 -3.96 -14.78 2.38
N HIS A 143 -3.53 -13.63 1.87
CA HIS A 143 -2.18 -13.45 1.34
C HIS A 143 -1.20 -12.96 2.42
N ARG A 144 0.02 -13.49 2.44
CA ARG A 144 1.10 -13.00 3.33
C ARG A 144 1.42 -11.52 3.11
N PHE A 145 1.17 -11.04 1.89
CA PHE A 145 1.31 -9.65 1.50
C PHE A 145 0.40 -8.74 2.33
N ASN A 146 -0.87 -9.14 2.52
CA ASN A 146 -1.84 -8.35 3.29
C ASN A 146 -1.41 -8.24 4.75
N VAL A 147 -0.84 -9.30 5.32
CA VAL A 147 -0.28 -9.29 6.68
C VAL A 147 0.85 -8.28 6.77
N ARG A 148 1.82 -8.35 5.85
CA ARG A 148 2.95 -7.41 5.86
C ARG A 148 2.52 -5.96 5.63
N MET A 149 1.59 -5.72 4.70
CA MET A 149 1.01 -4.40 4.47
C MET A 149 0.30 -3.86 5.73
N SER A 150 -0.44 -4.72 6.44
CA SER A 150 -1.09 -4.38 7.70
C SER A 150 -0.09 -4.03 8.80
N GLU A 151 1.07 -4.68 8.88
CA GLU A 151 2.13 -4.34 9.84
C GLU A 151 2.74 -2.97 9.55
N LEU A 152 2.99 -2.66 8.27
CA LEU A 152 3.49 -1.36 7.82
C LEU A 152 2.48 -0.25 8.15
N LEU A 153 1.20 -0.47 7.85
CA LEU A 153 0.12 0.45 8.21
C LEU A 153 0.02 0.61 9.73
N SER A 154 0.10 -0.47 10.50
CA SER A 154 0.05 -0.42 11.97
C SER A 154 1.20 0.40 12.55
N THR A 155 2.39 0.33 11.95
CA THR A 155 3.54 1.17 12.31
C THR A 155 3.26 2.65 12.05
N ALA A 156 2.69 2.97 10.89
CA ALA A 156 2.28 4.35 10.56
C ALA A 156 1.14 4.87 11.46
N VAL A 157 0.21 4.00 11.86
CA VAL A 157 -0.83 4.33 12.85
C VAL A 157 -0.19 4.62 14.21
N ALA A 158 0.73 3.78 14.67
CA ALA A 158 1.38 3.94 15.96
C ALA A 158 2.21 5.24 16.04
N SER A 159 2.82 5.67 14.93
CA SER A 159 3.60 6.92 14.88
C SER A 159 2.76 8.18 15.10
N THR A 160 1.44 8.12 14.92
CA THR A 160 0.52 9.23 15.24
C THR A 160 0.44 9.52 16.75
N GLY A 161 0.88 8.58 17.60
CA GLY A 161 0.75 8.67 19.06
C GLY A 161 -0.70 8.68 19.55
N THR A 162 -1.67 8.44 18.67
CA THR A 162 -3.10 8.53 18.95
C THR A 162 -3.74 7.16 18.81
N VAL A 163 -4.54 6.76 19.81
CA VAL A 163 -5.35 5.55 19.69
C VAL A 163 -6.44 5.80 18.65
N ILE A 164 -6.33 5.14 17.50
CA ILE A 164 -7.32 5.25 16.44
C ILE A 164 -8.64 4.65 16.90
N LYS A 165 -9.71 5.42 16.69
CA LYS A 165 -11.09 4.93 16.69
C LYS A 165 -11.65 5.16 15.29
N PRO A 166 -12.32 4.17 14.68
CA PRO A 166 -12.91 4.31 13.37
C PRO A 166 -13.77 5.57 13.24
N GLU A 167 -13.60 6.28 12.14
CA GLU A 167 -14.31 7.52 11.83
C GLU A 167 -15.10 7.35 10.54
N VAL A 168 -16.23 8.05 10.46
CA VAL A 168 -17.06 8.13 9.27
C VAL A 168 -17.36 9.58 8.99
N PHE A 169 -17.49 9.90 7.72
CA PHE A 169 -17.55 11.27 7.23
C PHE A 169 -18.94 11.57 6.66
N PRO A 170 -19.28 12.85 6.42
CA PRO A 170 -20.51 13.21 5.72
C PRO A 170 -20.62 12.55 4.35
N VAL A 171 -21.84 12.44 3.82
CA VAL A 171 -22.05 12.08 2.41
C VAL A 171 -21.29 13.08 1.52
N SER A 172 -20.72 12.62 0.41
CA SER A 172 -19.81 13.34 -0.50
C SER A 172 -18.45 13.69 0.09
N ALA A 173 -17.93 12.88 1.01
CA ALA A 173 -16.59 13.08 1.59
C ALA A 173 -15.45 12.68 0.64
N GLY A 174 -15.74 12.06 -0.50
CA GLY A 174 -14.77 11.76 -1.55
C GLY A 174 -13.86 10.57 -1.24
N LEU A 175 -14.28 9.67 -0.34
CA LEU A 175 -13.48 8.52 0.09
C LEU A 175 -13.80 7.23 -0.69
N SER A 176 -14.64 7.32 -1.73
CA SER A 176 -15.08 6.14 -2.50
C SER A 176 -13.95 5.47 -3.27
N HIS A 177 -12.92 6.25 -3.65
CA HIS A 177 -11.74 5.77 -4.34
C HIS A 177 -10.62 5.55 -3.33
N GLY A 178 -10.11 4.31 -3.28
CA GLY A 178 -9.01 3.89 -2.43
C GLY A 178 -7.75 3.57 -3.24
N GLY A 179 -6.90 2.69 -2.70
CA GLY A 179 -5.79 2.13 -3.47
C GLY A 179 -4.61 3.07 -3.66
N CYS A 180 -3.56 2.55 -4.29
CA CYS A 180 -2.34 3.29 -4.56
C CYS A 180 -2.61 4.52 -5.43
N VAL A 181 -1.91 5.61 -5.15
CA VAL A 181 -1.89 6.78 -6.01
C VAL A 181 -0.65 6.67 -6.90
N PRO A 182 -0.80 6.54 -8.23
CA PRO A 182 0.32 6.27 -9.13
C PRO A 182 1.46 7.29 -8.97
N GLY A 183 2.68 6.80 -8.79
CA GLY A 183 3.87 7.63 -8.62
C GLY A 183 4.02 8.27 -7.24
N SER A 184 3.03 8.16 -6.34
CA SER A 184 3.06 8.84 -5.03
C SER A 184 4.25 8.46 -4.15
N ALA A 185 4.74 7.21 -4.28
CA ALA A 185 5.95 6.77 -3.60
C ALA A 185 7.20 7.56 -4.04
N SER A 186 7.19 8.16 -5.22
CA SER A 186 8.32 8.91 -5.79
C SER A 186 8.26 10.43 -5.62
N TRP A 187 7.12 10.97 -5.18
CA TRP A 187 6.93 12.42 -5.02
C TRP A 187 7.80 13.00 -3.91
N PRO A 188 8.07 14.33 -3.92
CA PRO A 188 8.62 15.00 -2.74
C PRO A 188 7.74 14.75 -1.50
N ALA A 189 8.36 14.47 -0.35
CA ALA A 189 7.63 14.17 0.89
C ALA A 189 6.61 15.25 1.27
N ALA A 190 6.97 16.53 1.10
CA ALA A 190 6.08 17.65 1.34
C ALA A 190 4.83 17.62 0.43
N SER A 191 4.98 17.20 -0.83
CA SER A 191 3.85 17.06 -1.76
C SER A 191 2.90 15.94 -1.34
N VAL A 192 3.43 14.82 -0.83
CA VAL A 192 2.61 13.70 -0.31
C VAL A 192 1.70 14.16 0.84
N LEU A 193 2.22 15.01 1.75
CA LEU A 193 1.45 15.58 2.87
C LEU A 193 0.48 16.69 2.45
N ALA A 194 0.80 17.45 1.40
CA ALA A 194 0.01 18.59 0.96
C ALA A 194 -1.16 18.22 0.03
N GLU A 195 -1.05 17.10 -0.69
CA GLU A 195 -2.05 16.67 -1.67
C GLU A 195 -3.31 16.12 -0.98
N PRO A 196 -4.52 16.64 -1.25
CA PRO A 196 -5.77 16.14 -0.65
C PRO A 196 -6.00 14.62 -0.78
N GLU A 197 -5.51 14.00 -1.85
CA GLU A 197 -5.67 12.57 -2.06
C GLU A 197 -4.82 11.69 -1.14
N THR A 198 -3.70 12.21 -0.61
CA THR A 198 -2.71 11.43 0.16
C THR A 198 -2.41 12.00 1.54
N GLY A 199 -2.64 13.29 1.74
CA GLY A 199 -2.33 14.09 2.91
C GLY A 199 -3.50 14.24 3.90
N PRO A 200 -3.25 14.53 5.19
CA PRO A 200 -4.31 14.88 6.14
C PRO A 200 -5.16 16.05 5.66
N LEU A 201 -6.49 15.92 5.75
CA LEU A 201 -7.46 16.88 5.19
C LEU A 201 -7.87 18.02 6.14
N ASP A 202 -7.13 18.24 7.22
CA ASP A 202 -7.40 19.32 8.18
C ASP A 202 -6.90 20.70 7.68
N GLY A 203 -6.34 20.75 6.48
CA GLY A 203 -5.81 21.96 5.84
C GLY A 203 -4.47 22.43 6.40
N THR A 204 -3.89 21.70 7.36
CA THR A 204 -2.61 22.08 7.98
C THR A 204 -1.41 21.53 7.25
N GLY A 205 -1.59 20.53 6.37
CA GLY A 205 -0.50 19.81 5.71
C GLY A 205 0.41 19.06 6.69
N ALA A 206 -0.06 18.84 7.93
CA ALA A 206 0.69 18.19 8.99
C ALA A 206 0.00 16.92 9.49
N GLY A 207 0.79 15.87 9.71
CA GLY A 207 0.33 14.58 10.19
C GLY A 207 1.09 13.43 9.54
N THR A 208 0.39 12.32 9.34
CA THR A 208 0.93 11.08 8.79
C THR A 208 0.22 10.73 7.49
N SER A 209 0.99 10.47 6.44
CA SER A 209 0.51 9.91 5.17
C SER A 209 1.12 8.53 4.96
N PHE A 210 0.28 7.53 4.74
CA PHE A 210 0.68 6.21 4.29
C PHE A 210 0.19 6.03 2.85
N VAL A 211 1.11 5.97 1.90
CA VAL A 211 0.78 5.83 0.48
C VAL A 211 1.39 4.55 -0.07
N CYS A 212 0.86 4.09 -1.20
CA CYS A 212 1.51 3.05 -1.97
C CYS A 212 1.56 3.39 -3.46
N ASP A 213 2.43 2.67 -4.15
CA ASP A 213 2.60 2.70 -5.59
C ASP A 213 2.83 1.27 -6.11
N ILE A 214 2.16 0.89 -7.19
CA ILE A 214 2.33 -0.43 -7.81
C ILE A 214 3.49 -0.32 -8.80
N THR A 215 4.66 -0.79 -8.40
CA THR A 215 5.92 -0.56 -9.12
C THR A 215 6.33 -1.71 -10.04
N ALA A 216 5.69 -2.88 -9.90
CA ALA A 216 5.91 -4.02 -10.78
C ALA A 216 4.67 -4.90 -10.91
N ALA A 217 4.41 -5.39 -12.12
CA ALA A 217 3.45 -6.44 -12.43
C ALA A 217 3.89 -7.15 -13.72
N PHE A 218 4.61 -8.26 -13.60
CA PHE A 218 5.14 -9.02 -14.74
C PHE A 218 5.35 -10.47 -14.35
N GLY A 219 5.19 -11.38 -15.32
CA GLY A 219 5.29 -12.82 -15.04
C GLY A 219 4.47 -13.20 -13.83
N ASP A 220 5.11 -13.85 -12.85
CA ASP A 220 4.50 -14.25 -11.59
C ASP A 220 4.72 -13.26 -10.43
N PHE A 221 5.29 -12.08 -10.71
CA PHE A 221 5.69 -11.11 -9.70
C PHE A 221 4.84 -9.84 -9.69
N VAL A 222 4.61 -9.35 -8.48
CA VAL A 222 4.01 -8.03 -8.21
C VAL A 222 4.90 -7.27 -7.22
N GLY A 223 5.16 -6.00 -7.48
CA GLY A 223 5.87 -5.09 -6.59
C GLY A 223 4.97 -3.94 -6.15
N VAL A 224 4.84 -3.72 -4.84
CA VAL A 224 4.13 -2.58 -4.28
C VAL A 224 5.04 -1.86 -3.30
N THR A 225 5.35 -0.60 -3.59
CA THR A 225 6.06 0.27 -2.67
C THR A 225 5.07 0.87 -1.70
N ALA A 226 5.29 0.67 -0.39
CA ALA A 226 4.58 1.35 0.68
C ALA A 226 5.49 2.41 1.30
N ARG A 227 4.98 3.64 1.47
CA ARG A 227 5.73 4.78 1.99
C ARG A 227 4.96 5.49 3.09
N THR A 228 5.63 5.78 4.20
CA THR A 228 5.10 6.58 5.30
C THR A 228 5.84 7.91 5.38
N VAL A 229 5.10 9.02 5.28
CA VAL A 229 5.62 10.37 5.44
C VAL A 229 4.97 10.99 6.68
N ILE A 230 5.79 11.57 7.56
CA ILE A 230 5.36 12.23 8.79
C ILE A 230 6.00 13.61 8.84
N GLY A 231 5.20 14.65 9.05
CA GLY A 231 5.73 16.00 9.14
C GLY A 231 4.67 17.08 9.11
N GLY A 232 5.09 18.25 8.64
CA GLY A 232 4.25 19.41 8.37
C GLY A 232 4.78 20.22 7.18
N PRO A 233 4.14 21.36 6.86
CA PRO A 233 4.46 22.15 5.67
C PRO A 233 5.92 22.62 5.58
N GLU A 234 6.54 22.87 6.74
CA GLU A 234 7.89 23.44 6.83
C GLU A 234 8.98 22.40 7.13
N SER A 235 8.62 21.20 7.59
CA SER A 235 9.59 20.19 7.99
C SER A 235 9.03 18.77 7.93
N ILE A 236 9.81 17.87 7.33
CA ILE A 236 9.56 16.43 7.34
C ILE A 236 10.30 15.83 8.53
N THR A 237 9.56 15.16 9.42
CA THR A 237 10.09 14.53 10.63
C THR A 237 10.52 13.09 10.34
N SER A 238 9.82 12.40 9.45
CA SER A 238 10.15 11.04 9.03
C SER A 238 9.64 10.80 7.60
N ASP A 239 10.42 10.04 6.83
CA ASP A 239 10.08 9.58 5.49
C ASP A 239 10.72 8.21 5.31
N SER A 240 9.90 7.16 5.20
CA SER A 240 10.36 5.80 5.04
C SER A 240 9.56 5.08 3.98
N ALA A 241 10.23 4.27 3.16
CA ALA A 241 9.61 3.48 2.12
C ALA A 241 10.19 2.06 2.10
N VAL A 242 9.37 1.09 1.73
CA VAL A 242 9.78 -0.29 1.48
C VAL A 242 9.01 -0.80 0.27
N THR A 243 9.66 -1.56 -0.60
CA THR A 243 8.97 -2.24 -1.69
C THR A 243 8.77 -3.71 -1.33
N LEU A 244 7.53 -4.16 -1.36
CA LEU A 244 7.15 -5.55 -1.19
C LEU A 244 7.02 -6.19 -2.55
N TYR A 245 7.82 -7.22 -2.81
CA TYR A 245 7.70 -8.10 -3.97
C TYR A 245 6.98 -9.38 -3.58
N VAL A 246 6.03 -9.79 -4.39
CA VAL A 246 5.22 -10.98 -4.18
C VAL A 246 5.42 -11.92 -5.35
N GLU A 247 5.80 -13.16 -5.06
CA GLU A 247 5.76 -14.27 -6.02
C GLU A 247 4.39 -14.95 -5.89
N LEU A 248 3.53 -14.82 -6.89
CA LEU A 248 2.12 -15.21 -6.82
C LEU A 248 1.92 -16.72 -6.77
N SER A 249 2.80 -17.50 -7.40
CA SER A 249 2.73 -18.96 -7.43
C SER A 249 3.05 -19.60 -6.07
N THR A 250 3.93 -18.99 -5.29
CA THR A 250 4.35 -19.48 -3.96
C THR A 250 3.67 -18.74 -2.81
N GLY A 251 3.17 -17.53 -3.07
CA GLY A 251 2.70 -16.59 -2.06
C GLY A 251 3.82 -16.01 -1.19
N ALA A 252 5.09 -16.18 -1.59
CA ALA A 252 6.24 -15.60 -0.91
C ALA A 252 6.20 -14.08 -1.02
N VAL A 253 6.66 -13.40 0.04
CA VAL A 253 6.74 -11.95 0.11
C VAL A 253 8.16 -11.60 0.50
N HIS A 254 8.76 -10.72 -0.28
CA HIS A 254 10.14 -10.28 -0.15
C HIS A 254 10.18 -8.77 -0.06
N GLU A 255 11.11 -8.23 0.71
CA GLU A 255 11.39 -6.79 0.71
C GLU A 255 12.49 -6.47 -0.31
N SER A 256 12.52 -5.22 -0.78
CA SER A 256 13.50 -4.76 -1.78
C SER A 256 14.95 -5.03 -1.39
N GLY A 257 15.27 -5.06 -0.09
CA GLY A 257 16.61 -5.39 0.40
C GLY A 257 17.05 -6.83 0.10
N GLU A 258 16.11 -7.78 -0.02
CA GLU A 258 16.40 -9.20 -0.33
C GLU A 258 16.77 -9.42 -1.81
N LEU A 259 16.57 -8.41 -2.67
CA LEU A 259 16.95 -8.47 -4.08
C LEU A 259 18.46 -8.37 -4.29
N TRP A 260 19.19 -7.95 -3.27
CA TRP A 260 20.62 -7.65 -3.34
C TRP A 260 21.42 -8.68 -2.55
N SER A 261 22.66 -8.93 -3.00
CA SER A 261 23.61 -9.76 -2.27
C SER A 261 24.02 -9.10 -0.94
N THR A 262 24.57 -9.91 -0.03
CA THR A 262 25.02 -9.42 1.28
C THR A 262 26.12 -8.37 1.17
N GLU A 263 26.91 -8.42 0.09
CA GLU A 263 28.04 -7.54 -0.18
C GLU A 263 27.64 -6.26 -0.94
N ALA A 264 26.45 -6.22 -1.57
CA ALA A 264 26.04 -5.12 -2.44
C ALA A 264 26.10 -3.75 -1.75
N ALA A 265 25.74 -3.67 -0.46
CA ALA A 265 25.74 -2.41 0.28
C ALA A 265 27.16 -1.84 0.46
N GLU A 266 28.12 -2.71 0.79
CA GLU A 266 29.52 -2.34 0.89
C GLU A 266 30.07 -1.92 -0.48
N GLN A 267 29.74 -2.67 -1.55
CA GLN A 267 30.15 -2.35 -2.91
C GLN A 267 29.57 -1.02 -3.40
N LEU A 268 28.32 -0.71 -3.08
CA LEU A 268 27.68 0.56 -3.41
C LEU A 268 28.38 1.73 -2.72
N TRP A 269 28.74 1.61 -1.44
CA TRP A 269 29.47 2.65 -0.72
C TRP A 269 30.85 2.89 -1.34
N LEU A 270 31.61 1.83 -1.54
CA LEU A 270 32.93 1.90 -2.17
C LEU A 270 32.85 2.54 -3.55
N ARG A 271 31.83 2.19 -4.33
CA ARG A 271 31.58 2.77 -5.65
C ARG A 271 31.26 4.26 -5.59
N ALA A 272 30.42 4.69 -4.65
CA ALA A 272 30.08 6.09 -4.47
C ALA A 272 31.32 6.94 -4.12
N VAL A 273 32.13 6.48 -3.16
CA VAL A 273 33.37 7.17 -2.76
C VAL A 273 34.38 7.20 -3.91
N GLU A 274 34.54 6.09 -4.64
CA GLU A 274 35.43 6.03 -5.80
C GLU A 274 35.04 7.05 -6.88
N LEU A 275 33.76 7.10 -7.23
CA LEU A 275 33.25 8.02 -8.23
C LEU A 275 33.38 9.48 -7.78
N LEU A 276 33.08 9.79 -6.51
CA LEU A 276 33.27 11.12 -5.94
C LEU A 276 34.74 11.53 -5.91
N ARG A 277 35.63 10.61 -5.54
CA ARG A 277 37.09 10.82 -5.56
C ARG A 277 37.57 11.18 -6.96
N ARG A 278 37.11 10.46 -7.98
CA ARG A 278 37.43 10.76 -9.39
C ARG A 278 36.85 12.09 -9.84
N GLN A 279 35.59 12.39 -9.50
CA GLN A 279 34.95 13.66 -9.83
C GLN A 279 35.69 14.86 -9.20
N ALA A 280 36.24 14.68 -8.00
CA ALA A 280 37.05 15.68 -7.31
C ALA A 280 38.51 15.79 -7.83
N GLY A 281 38.86 15.06 -8.90
CA GLY A 281 40.20 15.10 -9.52
C GLY A 281 41.23 14.19 -8.83
N GLY A 282 40.79 13.25 -7.99
CA GLY A 282 41.66 12.26 -7.37
C GLY A 282 42.30 11.33 -8.41
N LEU A 283 43.63 11.20 -8.36
CA LEU A 283 44.41 10.37 -9.30
C LEU A 283 44.88 9.04 -8.69
N SER A 284 44.57 8.80 -7.42
CA SER A 284 44.99 7.60 -6.72
C SER A 284 44.25 6.39 -7.27
N ALA A 285 44.99 5.36 -7.69
CA ALA A 285 44.43 4.03 -7.99
C ALA A 285 44.40 3.13 -6.75
N ALA A 286 44.70 3.67 -5.56
CA ALA A 286 44.63 2.90 -4.33
C ALA A 286 43.18 2.48 -4.05
N PRO A 287 42.96 1.26 -3.52
CA PRO A 287 41.63 0.85 -3.08
C PRO A 287 41.05 1.86 -2.08
N VAL A 288 39.75 2.11 -2.19
CA VAL A 288 39.02 2.89 -1.18
C VAL A 288 38.94 2.08 0.11
N SER A 289 39.06 2.77 1.24
CA SER A 289 38.94 2.21 2.57
C SER A 289 37.57 1.58 2.79
N ALA A 290 37.54 0.44 3.48
CA ALA A 290 36.29 -0.25 3.79
C ALA A 290 35.33 0.65 4.59
N PRO A 291 34.01 0.60 4.29
CA PRO A 291 33.03 1.37 5.04
C PRO A 291 32.93 0.90 6.49
N THR A 292 32.52 1.82 7.36
CA THR A 292 32.04 1.49 8.70
C THR A 292 30.64 0.86 8.65
N ASP A 293 30.24 0.19 9.73
CA ASP A 293 28.90 -0.41 9.84
C ASP A 293 27.77 0.62 9.62
N GLU A 294 27.93 1.86 10.09
CA GLU A 294 26.97 2.94 9.90
C GLU A 294 26.84 3.34 8.41
N GLN A 295 27.95 3.37 7.69
CA GLN A 295 27.97 3.67 6.25
C GLN A 295 27.35 2.54 5.43
N VAL A 296 27.57 1.29 5.83
CA VAL A 296 26.90 0.13 5.22
C VAL A 296 25.38 0.20 5.41
N VAL A 297 24.90 0.65 6.57
CA VAL A 297 23.46 0.86 6.81
C VAL A 297 22.88 1.93 5.89
N LEU A 298 23.59 3.05 5.67
CA LEU A 298 23.16 4.09 4.73
C LEU A 298 23.10 3.57 3.29
N ALA A 299 24.11 2.82 2.85
CA ALA A 299 24.13 2.22 1.52
C ALA A 299 23.02 1.16 1.35
N ARG A 300 22.73 0.38 2.40
CA ARG A 300 21.62 -0.58 2.38
C ARG A 300 20.27 0.12 2.19
N GLY A 301 20.03 1.24 2.86
CA GLY A 301 18.83 2.05 2.62
C GLY A 301 18.71 2.53 1.17
N ALA A 302 19.83 2.85 0.51
CA ALA A 302 19.83 3.22 -0.91
C ALA A 302 19.54 2.02 -1.85
N LEU A 303 19.97 0.80 -1.49
CA LEU A 303 19.60 -0.43 -2.19
C LEU A 303 18.10 -0.75 -2.03
N ASP A 304 17.55 -0.56 -0.84
CA ASP A 304 16.12 -0.78 -0.56
C ASP A 304 15.22 0.16 -1.39
N ALA A 305 15.73 1.35 -1.74
CA ALA A 305 15.08 2.36 -2.57
C ALA A 305 15.57 2.37 -4.04
N ALA A 306 16.30 1.34 -4.46
CA ALA A 306 16.87 1.27 -5.80
C ALA A 306 15.81 1.34 -6.90
N ARG A 307 16.15 2.01 -8.00
CA ARG A 307 15.33 2.05 -9.22
C ARG A 307 16.04 1.29 -10.33
N PHE A 308 15.41 0.24 -10.85
CA PHE A 308 15.93 -0.49 -11.99
C PHE A 308 15.87 0.38 -13.26
N THR A 309 16.92 0.31 -14.07
CA THR A 309 16.99 0.89 -15.42
C THR A 309 16.94 -0.23 -16.46
N GLU A 310 16.84 0.10 -17.76
CA GLU A 310 16.79 -0.92 -18.83
C GLU A 310 17.92 -1.96 -18.76
N SER A 311 19.10 -1.54 -18.29
CA SER A 311 20.30 -2.37 -18.26
C SER A 311 21.02 -2.35 -16.92
N GLY A 312 20.39 -1.93 -15.81
CA GLY A 312 21.09 -1.79 -14.54
C GLY A 312 20.22 -1.26 -13.42
N ALA A 313 20.83 -0.49 -12.51
CA ALA A 313 20.12 0.11 -11.39
C ALA A 313 20.70 1.47 -11.01
N ARG A 314 19.83 2.31 -10.45
CA ARG A 314 20.13 3.64 -9.93
C ARG A 314 19.82 3.68 -8.44
N PHE A 315 20.77 4.22 -7.67
CA PHE A 315 20.71 4.35 -6.22
C PHE A 315 20.87 5.81 -5.84
N THR A 316 20.08 6.26 -4.88
CA THR A 316 20.23 7.61 -4.30
C THR A 316 20.71 7.46 -2.87
N LEU A 317 21.97 7.77 -2.62
CA LEU A 317 22.53 7.83 -1.28
C LEU A 317 22.24 9.21 -0.68
N PRO A 318 21.93 9.31 0.63
CA PRO A 318 21.75 10.58 1.29
C PRO A 318 23.05 11.42 1.30
N ALA A 319 22.93 12.70 1.64
CA ALA A 319 24.09 13.52 1.96
C ALA A 319 24.87 12.92 3.14
N GLY A 320 26.16 13.28 3.26
CA GLY A 320 27.03 12.80 4.32
C GLY A 320 27.99 11.69 3.91
N ILE A 321 28.17 11.44 2.61
CA ILE A 321 29.18 10.50 2.13
C ILE A 321 30.56 11.08 2.45
N ALA A 322 31.32 10.37 3.28
CA ALA A 322 32.61 10.77 3.79
C ALA A 322 33.59 9.60 3.73
N GLY A 323 34.89 9.92 3.71
CA GLY A 323 35.97 8.93 3.70
C GLY A 323 37.32 9.60 3.62
N SER A 324 38.37 8.91 4.07
CA SER A 324 39.74 9.44 4.11
C SER A 324 40.24 9.94 2.74
N GLU A 325 39.73 9.31 1.68
CA GLU A 325 40.02 9.60 0.28
C GLU A 325 39.39 10.92 -0.18
N LEU A 326 38.23 11.27 0.37
CA LEU A 326 37.55 12.53 0.10
C LEU A 326 38.12 13.64 0.99
N GLU A 327 38.42 13.33 2.26
CA GLU A 327 39.06 14.26 3.19
C GLU A 327 40.42 14.74 2.66
N GLY A 328 41.21 13.82 2.08
CA GLY A 328 42.49 14.16 1.44
C GLY A 328 42.37 15.11 0.24
N LEU A 329 41.16 15.26 -0.32
CA LEU A 329 40.83 16.19 -1.41
C LEU A 329 40.06 17.43 -0.90
N GLY A 330 39.92 17.60 0.42
CA GLY A 330 39.22 18.73 1.02
C GLY A 330 37.70 18.58 1.08
N ILE A 331 37.17 17.38 0.88
CA ILE A 331 35.74 17.06 0.98
C ILE A 331 35.52 16.29 2.28
N GLU A 332 35.09 16.98 3.34
CA GLU A 332 34.79 16.34 4.62
C GLU A 332 33.60 15.37 4.50
N ALA A 333 32.51 15.83 3.87
CA ALA A 333 31.35 15.01 3.54
C ALA A 333 30.54 15.65 2.41
N THR A 334 29.75 14.85 1.67
CA THR A 334 28.81 15.40 0.68
C THR A 334 27.69 16.17 1.38
N THR A 335 27.32 17.34 0.85
CA THR A 335 26.24 18.18 1.41
C THR A 335 24.88 17.94 0.74
N ALA A 336 24.86 17.16 -0.33
CA ALA A 336 23.67 16.81 -1.09
C ALA A 336 23.63 15.30 -1.37
N PRO A 337 22.44 14.73 -1.64
CA PRO A 337 22.33 13.33 -2.06
C PRO A 337 23.18 13.02 -3.30
N VAL A 338 23.70 11.80 -3.36
CA VAL A 338 24.55 11.31 -4.44
C VAL A 338 23.82 10.21 -5.18
N VAL A 339 23.66 10.38 -6.49
CA VAL A 339 23.02 9.38 -7.34
C VAL A 339 24.08 8.58 -8.07
N VAL A 340 24.13 7.28 -7.78
CA VAL A 340 25.01 6.30 -8.44
C VAL A 340 24.16 5.45 -9.37
N GLU A 341 24.56 5.36 -10.63
CA GLU A 341 23.98 4.42 -11.59
C GLU A 341 25.04 3.38 -11.95
N ILE A 342 24.67 2.10 -11.97
CA ILE A 342 25.56 0.98 -12.34
C ILE A 342 25.07 0.30 -13.62
N GLY A 343 26.02 -0.27 -14.38
CA GLY A 343 25.74 -1.02 -15.61
C GLY A 343 25.31 -2.47 -15.36
N ALA A 344 25.01 -3.19 -16.45
CA ALA A 344 24.41 -4.53 -16.41
C ALA A 344 25.29 -5.58 -15.71
N GLU A 345 26.60 -5.49 -15.91
CA GLU A 345 27.55 -6.44 -15.32
C GLU A 345 27.61 -6.31 -13.80
N GLU A 346 27.83 -5.08 -13.29
CA GLU A 346 27.83 -4.83 -11.85
C GLU A 346 26.47 -5.11 -11.23
N HIS A 347 25.39 -4.70 -11.91
CA HIS A 347 24.03 -4.99 -11.47
C HIS A 347 23.83 -6.50 -11.27
N SER A 348 24.11 -7.29 -12.30
CA SER A 348 24.01 -8.76 -12.24
C SER A 348 24.85 -9.37 -11.11
N ALA A 349 26.06 -8.85 -10.89
CA ALA A 349 26.95 -9.32 -9.82
C ALA A 349 26.44 -8.98 -8.41
N TRP A 350 25.65 -7.91 -8.25
CA TRP A 350 25.10 -7.47 -6.97
C TRP A 350 23.72 -8.06 -6.67
N MET A 351 23.07 -8.68 -7.65
CA MET A 351 21.77 -9.31 -7.44
C MET A 351 21.89 -10.57 -6.57
N SER A 352 20.89 -10.79 -5.73
CA SER A 352 20.66 -12.09 -5.09
C SER A 352 20.10 -13.10 -6.11
N GLU A 353 19.96 -14.37 -5.71
CA GLU A 353 19.26 -15.39 -6.52
C GLU A 353 17.80 -14.99 -6.79
N LEU A 354 17.12 -14.48 -5.77
CA LEU A 354 15.75 -13.95 -5.88
C LEU A 354 15.70 -12.81 -6.90
N GLY A 355 16.58 -11.82 -6.74
CA GLY A 355 16.54 -10.66 -7.60
C GLY A 355 16.96 -10.99 -9.05
N SER A 356 17.87 -11.95 -9.25
CA SER A 356 18.18 -12.50 -10.58
C SER A 356 16.98 -13.19 -11.22
N THR A 357 16.24 -13.98 -10.43
CA THR A 357 15.01 -14.67 -10.89
C THR A 357 13.94 -13.65 -11.28
N MET A 358 13.74 -12.63 -10.46
CA MET A 358 12.79 -11.56 -10.73
C MET A 358 13.17 -10.78 -11.99
N GLN A 359 14.45 -10.43 -12.15
CA GLN A 359 14.96 -9.75 -13.33
C GLN A 359 14.76 -10.59 -14.60
N ALA A 360 14.94 -11.92 -14.54
CA ALA A 360 14.75 -12.81 -15.67
C ALA A 360 13.28 -12.88 -16.15
N GLN A 361 12.32 -12.61 -15.26
CA GLN A 361 10.90 -12.57 -15.60
C GLN A 361 10.41 -11.18 -16.08
N ARG A 362 11.20 -10.11 -15.92
CA ARG A 362 10.82 -8.77 -16.39
C ARG A 362 10.48 -8.79 -17.88
N GLY A 363 9.37 -8.14 -18.23
CA GLY A 363 8.82 -8.13 -19.59
C GLY A 363 7.92 -9.32 -19.94
N SER A 364 7.84 -10.34 -19.08
CA SER A 364 6.86 -11.42 -19.25
C SER A 364 5.44 -10.90 -18.96
N PRO A 365 4.40 -11.36 -19.70
CA PRO A 365 3.02 -11.01 -19.40
C PRO A 365 2.67 -11.33 -17.95
N PHE A 366 1.98 -10.41 -17.28
CA PHE A 366 1.55 -10.60 -15.90
C PHE A 366 0.52 -11.74 -15.79
N ALA A 367 0.74 -12.66 -14.86
CA ALA A 367 -0.11 -13.83 -14.65
C ALA A 367 -1.51 -13.48 -14.11
N GLY A 368 -1.67 -12.28 -13.52
CA GLY A 368 -2.91 -11.82 -12.89
C GLY A 368 -2.94 -12.12 -11.39
N LEU A 369 -3.73 -11.33 -10.65
CA LEU A 369 -3.99 -11.61 -9.23
C LEU A 369 -5.07 -12.69 -9.06
N PRO A 370 -5.12 -13.35 -7.89
CA PRO A 370 -6.23 -14.25 -7.56
C PRO A 370 -7.59 -13.55 -7.68
N GLU A 371 -8.63 -14.30 -8.01
CA GLU A 371 -9.99 -13.77 -8.08
C GLU A 371 -10.44 -13.18 -6.74
N TRP A 372 -11.15 -12.05 -6.80
CA TRP A 372 -11.73 -11.43 -5.62
C TRP A 372 -12.80 -12.31 -4.96
N ARG A 373 -12.77 -12.35 -3.62
CA ARG A 373 -13.76 -13.00 -2.78
C ARG A 373 -14.11 -12.11 -1.59
N ALA A 374 -15.36 -12.19 -1.14
CA ALA A 374 -15.90 -11.34 -0.08
C ALA A 374 -15.45 -11.73 1.35
N ASP A 375 -14.76 -12.87 1.50
CA ASP A 375 -14.23 -13.42 2.75
C ASP A 375 -12.84 -12.88 3.14
N GLN A 376 -12.41 -11.76 2.54
CA GLN A 376 -11.19 -11.04 2.94
C GLN A 376 -11.20 -10.72 4.45
N PRO A 377 -10.11 -10.93 5.19
CA PRO A 377 -9.99 -10.42 6.55
C PRO A 377 -10.13 -8.91 6.59
N VAL A 378 -10.86 -8.38 7.58
CA VAL A 378 -11.02 -6.93 7.80
C VAL A 378 -10.89 -6.64 9.29
N ASP A 379 -10.02 -5.70 9.65
CA ASP A 379 -9.92 -5.20 11.02
C ASP A 379 -10.90 -4.04 11.26
N CYS A 380 -12.08 -4.38 11.78
CA CYS A 380 -13.08 -3.39 12.15
C CYS A 380 -12.70 -2.57 13.40
N GLY A 381 -11.63 -2.92 14.12
CA GLY A 381 -11.06 -2.07 15.17
C GLY A 381 -10.34 -0.85 14.60
N LEU A 382 -9.73 -1.00 13.41
CA LEU A 382 -9.05 0.07 12.68
C LEU A 382 -9.99 0.78 11.68
N LEU A 383 -10.75 0.00 10.91
CA LEU A 383 -11.61 0.49 9.83
C LEU A 383 -13.06 0.66 10.30
N ALA A 384 -13.76 1.66 9.74
CA ALA A 384 -15.17 1.87 10.00
C ALA A 384 -16.00 0.81 9.27
N CYS A 385 -16.33 -0.29 9.94
CA CYS A 385 -17.10 -1.37 9.33
C CYS A 385 -18.62 -1.16 9.39
N VAL A 386 -19.31 -1.64 8.36
CA VAL A 386 -20.77 -1.75 8.29
C VAL A 386 -21.16 -3.04 7.58
N ALA A 387 -22.20 -3.74 8.07
CA ALA A 387 -22.72 -4.93 7.42
C ALA A 387 -23.98 -4.60 6.61
N VAL A 388 -23.91 -4.75 5.29
CA VAL A 388 -25.08 -4.69 4.41
C VAL A 388 -25.67 -6.10 4.30
N THR A 389 -26.95 -6.24 4.60
CA THR A 389 -27.61 -7.55 4.69
C THR A 389 -28.86 -7.62 3.83
N TYR A 390 -29.11 -8.78 3.22
CA TYR A 390 -30.25 -9.03 2.33
C TYR A 390 -31.06 -10.23 2.82
N ASP A 391 -32.35 -10.03 3.01
CA ASP A 391 -33.30 -11.06 3.48
C ASP A 391 -34.15 -11.64 2.32
N ASP A 392 -34.82 -12.75 2.61
CA ASP A 392 -35.84 -13.46 1.81
C ASP A 392 -35.39 -14.22 0.56
N GLY A 393 -34.17 -13.95 0.08
CA GLY A 393 -33.58 -14.62 -1.07
C GLY A 393 -33.24 -16.11 -0.87
N PRO A 394 -32.65 -16.75 -1.89
CA PRO A 394 -32.34 -16.18 -3.20
C PRO A 394 -33.59 -15.95 -4.07
N SER A 395 -33.51 -14.96 -4.95
CA SER A 395 -34.57 -14.53 -5.87
C SER A 395 -34.03 -14.44 -7.31
N ILE A 396 -34.90 -14.11 -8.26
CA ILE A 396 -34.48 -13.82 -9.65
C ILE A 396 -33.53 -12.61 -9.76
N HIS A 397 -33.46 -11.75 -8.74
CA HIS A 397 -32.62 -10.56 -8.72
C HIS A 397 -31.25 -10.80 -8.03
N THR A 398 -31.12 -11.82 -7.20
CA THR A 398 -29.90 -12.08 -6.42
C THR A 398 -28.66 -12.27 -7.29
N ALA A 399 -28.78 -12.89 -8.47
CA ALA A 399 -27.65 -13.06 -9.38
C ALA A 399 -27.09 -11.71 -9.88
N LYS A 400 -27.96 -10.76 -10.22
CA LYS A 400 -27.59 -9.40 -10.63
C LYS A 400 -26.97 -8.62 -9.46
N LEU A 401 -27.48 -8.83 -8.24
CA LEU A 401 -26.89 -8.26 -7.03
C LEU A 401 -25.46 -8.77 -6.81
N LEU A 402 -25.22 -10.07 -6.98
CA LEU A 402 -23.88 -10.66 -6.90
C LEU A 402 -22.93 -10.09 -7.96
N ASP A 403 -23.40 -9.90 -9.20
CA ASP A 403 -22.59 -9.23 -10.23
C ASP A 403 -22.19 -7.81 -9.80
N THR A 404 -23.12 -7.06 -9.20
CA THR A 404 -22.87 -5.71 -8.68
C THR A 404 -21.85 -5.75 -7.53
N LEU A 405 -22.03 -6.67 -6.57
CA LEU A 405 -21.11 -6.85 -5.45
C LEU A 405 -19.69 -7.21 -5.94
N ARG A 406 -19.57 -8.08 -6.95
CA ARG A 406 -18.27 -8.44 -7.54
C ARG A 406 -17.62 -7.27 -8.26
N THR A 407 -18.36 -6.54 -9.11
CA THR A 407 -17.84 -5.35 -9.81
C THR A 407 -17.35 -4.30 -8.82
N GLU A 408 -18.09 -4.12 -7.73
CA GLU A 408 -17.71 -3.20 -6.67
C GLU A 408 -16.67 -3.81 -5.71
N GLN A 409 -16.26 -5.09 -5.82
CA GLN A 409 -15.45 -5.79 -4.81
C GLN A 409 -15.99 -5.60 -3.37
N SER A 410 -17.30 -5.74 -3.19
CA SER A 410 -18.01 -5.45 -1.94
C SER A 410 -18.63 -6.69 -1.31
N THR A 411 -18.59 -6.73 0.03
CA THR A 411 -19.13 -7.83 0.82
C THR A 411 -20.55 -7.54 1.32
N ALA A 412 -21.33 -8.60 1.53
CA ALA A 412 -22.68 -8.58 2.09
C ALA A 412 -22.98 -9.92 2.82
N THR A 413 -24.05 -9.95 3.62
CA THR A 413 -24.59 -11.18 4.22
C THR A 413 -26.02 -11.43 3.74
N PHE A 414 -26.33 -12.66 3.37
CA PHE A 414 -27.64 -13.07 2.87
C PHE A 414 -28.34 -13.98 3.88
N PHE A 415 -29.49 -13.57 4.39
CA PHE A 415 -30.37 -14.40 5.21
C PHE A 415 -31.41 -15.05 4.31
N MET A 416 -31.24 -16.36 4.05
CA MET A 416 -31.99 -17.04 3.01
C MET A 416 -33.14 -17.88 3.56
N VAL A 417 -34.26 -17.90 2.84
CA VAL A 417 -35.43 -18.72 3.17
C VAL A 417 -35.29 -20.10 2.51
N GLY A 418 -35.55 -21.17 3.26
CA GLY A 418 -35.36 -22.55 2.78
C GLY A 418 -36.12 -22.89 1.50
N SER A 419 -37.36 -22.41 1.33
CA SER A 419 -38.12 -22.57 0.09
C SER A 419 -37.45 -21.89 -1.12
N SER A 420 -36.88 -20.69 -0.91
CA SER A 420 -36.17 -19.93 -1.93
C SER A 420 -34.86 -20.63 -2.34
N VAL A 421 -34.11 -21.15 -1.36
CA VAL A 421 -32.88 -21.94 -1.61
C VAL A 421 -33.18 -23.19 -2.44
N ASN A 422 -34.29 -23.89 -2.17
CA ASN A 422 -34.69 -25.05 -2.96
C ASN A 422 -35.08 -24.69 -4.40
N ALA A 423 -35.66 -23.50 -4.60
CA ALA A 423 -36.03 -23.02 -5.94
C ALA A 423 -34.81 -22.57 -6.76
N LEU A 424 -33.81 -21.94 -6.11
CA LEU A 424 -32.62 -21.37 -6.75
C LEU A 424 -31.30 -21.85 -6.09
N PRO A 425 -31.02 -23.15 -6.05
CA PRO A 425 -29.87 -23.71 -5.33
C PRO A 425 -28.53 -23.27 -5.93
N ASP A 426 -28.46 -23.05 -7.24
CA ASP A 426 -27.24 -22.58 -7.90
C ASP A 426 -26.86 -21.16 -7.49
N VAL A 427 -27.86 -20.31 -7.25
CA VAL A 427 -27.62 -18.94 -6.75
C VAL A 427 -27.10 -18.99 -5.32
N ALA A 428 -27.66 -19.83 -4.45
CA ALA A 428 -27.14 -20.03 -3.09
C ALA A 428 -25.68 -20.53 -3.09
N ARG A 429 -25.32 -21.46 -4.00
CA ARG A 429 -23.91 -21.88 -4.19
C ARG A 429 -23.02 -20.73 -4.62
N ARG A 430 -23.51 -19.88 -5.52
CA ARG A 430 -22.76 -18.71 -6.01
C ARG A 430 -22.49 -17.71 -4.87
N VAL A 431 -23.48 -17.39 -4.04
CA VAL A 431 -23.29 -16.55 -2.84
C VAL A 431 -22.16 -17.10 -1.96
N ALA A 432 -22.15 -18.41 -1.74
CA ALA A 432 -21.11 -19.08 -0.95
C ALA A 432 -19.73 -19.05 -1.62
N ALA A 433 -19.66 -19.32 -2.92
CA ALA A 433 -18.44 -19.40 -3.70
C ALA A 433 -17.72 -18.05 -3.81
N GLU A 434 -18.50 -16.96 -3.93
CA GLU A 434 -17.99 -15.57 -3.93
C GLU A 434 -17.64 -15.07 -2.52
N GLY A 435 -17.80 -15.89 -1.47
CA GLY A 435 -17.32 -15.60 -0.12
C GLY A 435 -18.27 -14.78 0.76
N HIS A 436 -19.47 -14.45 0.30
CA HIS A 436 -20.44 -13.66 1.08
C HIS A 436 -20.88 -14.37 2.36
N GLY A 437 -21.41 -13.61 3.32
CA GLY A 437 -22.01 -14.17 4.54
C GLY A 437 -23.33 -14.87 4.23
N ILE A 438 -23.63 -15.96 4.93
CA ILE A 438 -24.86 -16.73 4.74
C ILE A 438 -25.46 -17.01 6.12
N GLY A 439 -26.74 -16.66 6.27
CA GLY A 439 -27.54 -16.97 7.45
C GLY A 439 -28.87 -17.62 7.11
N SER A 440 -29.49 -18.25 8.09
CA SER A 440 -30.85 -18.79 7.97
C SER A 440 -31.89 -17.70 8.13
N HIS A 441 -32.91 -17.68 7.26
CA HIS A 441 -34.12 -16.87 7.43
C HIS A 441 -35.38 -17.74 7.55
N THR A 442 -35.23 -18.90 8.18
CA THR A 442 -36.27 -19.94 8.36
C THR A 442 -36.68 -20.69 7.09
N MET A 443 -37.28 -21.87 7.24
CA MET A 443 -37.69 -22.69 6.10
C MET A 443 -38.84 -22.05 5.31
N THR A 444 -39.76 -21.40 6.03
CA THR A 444 -41.05 -20.96 5.48
C THR A 444 -41.39 -19.49 5.75
N HIS A 445 -40.45 -18.70 6.31
CA HIS A 445 -40.66 -17.31 6.72
C HIS A 445 -41.74 -17.15 7.81
N ALA A 446 -41.84 -18.14 8.70
CA ALA A 446 -42.80 -18.16 9.80
C ALA A 446 -42.38 -17.25 10.97
N ASP A 447 -43.34 -16.61 11.63
CA ASP A 447 -43.11 -15.94 12.92
C ASP A 447 -42.79 -17.00 14.00
N LEU A 448 -41.52 -17.07 14.38
CA LEU A 448 -41.01 -18.08 15.32
C LEU A 448 -41.65 -18.00 16.71
N THR A 449 -42.14 -16.83 17.13
CA THR A 449 -42.76 -16.64 18.46
C THR A 449 -44.12 -17.35 18.58
N THR A 450 -44.79 -17.55 17.44
CA THR A 450 -46.09 -18.23 17.34
C THR A 450 -45.97 -19.76 17.35
N LEU A 451 -44.76 -20.30 17.17
CA LEU A 451 -44.50 -21.73 17.06
C LEU A 451 -44.15 -22.36 18.42
N THR A 452 -44.18 -23.70 18.51
CA THR A 452 -43.57 -24.40 19.66
C THR A 452 -42.05 -24.29 19.59
N PRO A 453 -41.31 -24.41 20.71
CA PRO A 453 -39.83 -24.34 20.70
C PRO A 453 -39.19 -25.28 19.67
N GLU A 454 -39.70 -26.50 19.56
CA GLU A 454 -39.17 -27.53 18.65
C GLU A 454 -39.39 -27.14 17.19
N LYS A 455 -40.57 -26.57 16.88
CA LYS A 455 -40.89 -26.09 15.53
C LYS A 455 -40.08 -24.86 15.17
N ALA A 456 -39.94 -23.90 16.09
CA ALA A 456 -39.12 -22.71 15.88
C ALA A 456 -37.64 -23.09 15.62
N ARG A 457 -37.10 -24.01 16.41
CA ARG A 457 -35.75 -24.56 16.17
C ARG A 457 -35.66 -25.23 14.82
N LYS A 458 -36.63 -26.08 14.47
CA LYS A 458 -36.65 -26.81 13.20
C LYS A 458 -36.65 -25.87 11.99
N GLU A 459 -37.46 -24.81 12.01
CA GLU A 459 -37.49 -23.78 10.96
C GLU A 459 -36.11 -23.20 10.68
N VAL A 460 -35.27 -22.99 11.71
CA VAL A 460 -33.92 -22.44 11.54
C VAL A 460 -32.93 -23.51 11.06
N VAL A 461 -32.79 -24.61 11.81
CA VAL A 461 -31.71 -25.59 11.61
C VAL A 461 -31.86 -26.41 10.34
N ASP A 462 -33.07 -26.59 9.83
CA ASP A 462 -33.29 -27.29 8.56
C ASP A 462 -32.72 -26.49 7.38
N VAL A 463 -32.85 -25.15 7.39
CA VAL A 463 -32.24 -24.28 6.37
C VAL A 463 -30.73 -24.30 6.47
N GLU A 464 -30.19 -24.25 7.70
CA GLU A 464 -28.74 -24.30 7.91
C GLU A 464 -28.15 -25.62 7.40
N ALA A 465 -28.82 -26.74 7.66
CA ALA A 465 -28.42 -28.05 7.14
C ALA A 465 -28.50 -28.09 5.61
N LEU A 466 -29.55 -27.52 5.01
CA LEU A 466 -29.70 -27.39 3.56
C LEU A 466 -28.56 -26.57 2.95
N LEU A 467 -28.30 -25.37 3.48
CA LEU A 467 -27.24 -24.48 3.01
C LEU A 467 -25.85 -25.10 3.22
N THR A 468 -25.60 -25.72 4.38
CA THR A 468 -24.34 -26.42 4.65
C THR A 468 -24.10 -27.55 3.66
N LYS A 469 -25.14 -28.35 3.36
CA LYS A 469 -25.06 -29.43 2.37
C LYS A 469 -24.81 -28.89 0.95
N LEU A 470 -25.44 -27.78 0.58
CA LEU A 470 -25.33 -27.21 -0.76
C LEU A 470 -24.00 -26.50 -1.01
N THR A 471 -23.47 -25.83 0.02
CA THR A 471 -22.35 -24.89 -0.11
C THR A 471 -21.05 -25.41 0.49
N GLY A 472 -21.10 -26.43 1.34
CA GLY A 472 -19.96 -26.92 2.12
C GLY A 472 -19.54 -25.99 3.26
N ARG A 473 -20.23 -24.86 3.47
CA ARG A 473 -19.94 -23.89 4.54
C ARG A 473 -20.91 -24.07 5.70
N ALA A 474 -20.39 -24.14 6.92
CA ALA A 474 -21.24 -24.15 8.11
C ALA A 474 -21.99 -22.82 8.23
N VAL A 475 -23.30 -22.92 8.48
CA VAL A 475 -24.17 -21.78 8.79
C VAL A 475 -24.58 -21.90 10.25
N GLY A 476 -24.45 -20.81 11.01
CA GLY A 476 -24.71 -20.81 12.46
C GLY A 476 -25.26 -19.49 13.00
N ILE A 477 -25.79 -18.66 12.12
CA ILE A 477 -26.51 -17.43 12.46
C ILE A 477 -27.86 -17.44 11.74
N TYR A 478 -28.87 -16.84 12.38
CA TYR A 478 -30.19 -16.71 11.77
C TYR A 478 -30.76 -15.32 12.00
N ARG A 479 -31.62 -14.88 11.11
CA ARG A 479 -32.46 -13.70 11.31
C ARG A 479 -33.91 -14.17 11.45
N PRO A 480 -34.59 -13.86 12.57
CA PRO A 480 -36.00 -14.19 12.74
C PRO A 480 -36.86 -13.32 11.80
N PRO A 481 -37.79 -13.91 11.02
CA PRO A 481 -38.77 -13.16 10.23
C PRO A 481 -39.46 -12.08 11.05
N TYR A 482 -39.68 -10.91 10.43
CA TYR A 482 -40.29 -9.72 11.07
C TYR A 482 -39.52 -9.16 12.28
N GLY A 483 -38.33 -9.67 12.58
CA GLY A 483 -37.62 -9.38 13.83
C GLY A 483 -38.27 -10.02 15.06
N ALA A 484 -39.21 -10.95 14.87
CA ALA A 484 -39.98 -11.56 15.95
C ALA A 484 -39.18 -12.64 16.69
N VAL A 485 -38.63 -12.27 17.84
CA VAL A 485 -37.84 -13.18 18.68
C VAL A 485 -38.06 -12.89 20.17
N ASP A 486 -38.33 -13.93 20.96
CA ASP A 486 -38.48 -13.90 22.42
C ASP A 486 -37.47 -14.85 23.10
N ASP A 487 -37.44 -14.87 24.43
CA ASP A 487 -36.49 -15.69 25.19
C ASP A 487 -36.69 -17.20 24.96
N LYS A 488 -37.93 -17.60 24.64
CA LYS A 488 -38.27 -18.99 24.29
C LYS A 488 -37.64 -19.37 22.95
N VAL A 489 -37.73 -18.51 21.93
CA VAL A 489 -37.09 -18.73 20.62
C VAL A 489 -35.57 -18.73 20.76
N LEU A 490 -34.98 -17.77 21.50
CA LEU A 490 -33.54 -17.71 21.73
C LEU A 490 -33.02 -18.98 22.41
N ALA A 491 -33.69 -19.45 23.45
CA ALA A 491 -33.34 -20.69 24.15
C ALA A 491 -33.54 -21.93 23.27
N ALA A 492 -34.59 -21.96 22.45
CA ALA A 492 -34.89 -23.09 21.58
C ALA A 492 -33.87 -23.25 20.44
N VAL A 493 -33.48 -22.14 19.80
CA VAL A 493 -32.54 -22.16 18.66
C VAL A 493 -31.10 -22.28 19.16
N GLY A 494 -30.72 -21.52 20.19
CA GLY A 494 -29.39 -21.58 20.81
C GLY A 494 -28.26 -21.00 19.96
N GLN A 495 -28.58 -20.12 19.00
CA GLN A 495 -27.64 -19.43 18.11
C GLN A 495 -27.86 -17.91 18.15
N PRO A 496 -26.90 -17.10 17.67
CA PRO A 496 -27.09 -15.66 17.48
C PRO A 496 -28.28 -15.33 16.57
N ALA A 497 -29.22 -14.54 17.09
CA ALA A 497 -30.33 -13.97 16.34
C ALA A 497 -29.92 -12.58 15.82
N ILE A 498 -29.62 -12.49 14.53
CA ILE A 498 -29.15 -11.28 13.88
C ILE A 498 -30.34 -10.43 13.46
N LEU A 499 -30.50 -9.29 14.09
CA LEU A 499 -31.46 -8.26 13.74
C LEU A 499 -30.73 -7.18 12.92
N TRP A 500 -31.19 -5.94 13.01
CA TRP A 500 -30.61 -4.79 12.32
C TRP A 500 -30.71 -3.56 13.21
N SER A 501 -29.82 -2.60 12.99
CA SER A 501 -29.90 -1.25 13.59
C SER A 501 -30.51 -0.24 12.63
N ILE A 502 -30.50 -0.55 11.33
CA ILE A 502 -31.05 0.31 10.27
C ILE A 502 -32.03 -0.50 9.41
N ASP A 503 -33.29 -0.09 9.43
CA ASP A 503 -34.33 -0.58 8.53
C ASP A 503 -34.51 0.41 7.37
N THR A 504 -34.25 -0.04 6.15
CA THR A 504 -34.39 0.80 4.95
C THR A 504 -35.84 0.95 4.51
N LEU A 505 -36.71 0.05 4.99
CA LEU A 505 -38.11 -0.10 4.58
C LEU A 505 -38.24 -0.25 3.06
N ASP A 506 -37.27 -0.90 2.42
CA ASP A 506 -37.24 -1.15 0.98
C ASP A 506 -38.41 -2.04 0.51
N TRP A 507 -38.93 -2.90 1.39
CA TRP A 507 -40.17 -3.63 1.20
C TRP A 507 -41.41 -2.74 0.99
N LYS A 508 -41.35 -1.45 1.38
CA LYS A 508 -42.39 -0.45 1.06
C LYS A 508 -42.16 0.27 -0.27
N LYS A 509 -41.07 -0.03 -0.98
CA LYS A 509 -40.65 0.60 -2.26
C LYS A 509 -40.58 2.12 -2.18
N PRO A 510 -39.74 2.68 -1.29
CA PRO A 510 -39.77 4.09 -0.97
C PRO A 510 -39.12 5.00 -2.03
N GLY A 511 -38.51 4.45 -3.09
CA GLY A 511 -37.73 5.21 -4.05
C GLY A 511 -36.22 5.11 -3.79
N ARG A 512 -35.43 5.15 -4.86
CA ARG A 512 -33.94 5.09 -4.85
C ARG A 512 -33.28 6.11 -3.91
N GLU A 513 -33.71 7.37 -3.96
CA GLU A 513 -33.15 8.45 -3.12
C GLU A 513 -33.43 8.21 -1.64
N GLU A 514 -34.64 7.78 -1.31
CA GLU A 514 -35.04 7.52 0.06
C GLU A 514 -34.35 6.27 0.63
N LEU A 515 -34.11 5.25 -0.21
CA LEU A 515 -33.27 4.10 0.15
C LEU A 515 -31.86 4.53 0.52
N ALA A 516 -31.21 5.35 -0.31
CA ALA A 516 -29.87 5.86 -0.02
C ALA A 516 -29.86 6.72 1.25
N ARG A 517 -30.85 7.59 1.45
CA ARG A 517 -30.97 8.42 2.65
C ARG A 517 -31.11 7.60 3.92
N ARG A 518 -31.93 6.53 3.89
CA ARG A 518 -32.19 5.65 5.05
C ARG A 518 -31.09 4.64 5.33
N SER A 519 -30.19 4.40 4.38
CA SER A 519 -29.04 3.51 4.56
C SER A 519 -27.75 4.32 4.72
N VAL A 520 -27.28 4.92 3.64
CA VAL A 520 -26.04 5.70 3.56
C VAL A 520 -26.07 6.90 4.48
N GLY A 521 -27.15 7.67 4.56
CA GLY A 521 -27.17 8.95 5.28
C GLY A 521 -27.09 8.83 6.81
N VAL A 522 -27.51 7.69 7.35
CA VAL A 522 -27.66 7.49 8.81
C VAL A 522 -26.67 6.49 9.40
N ALA A 523 -25.95 5.74 8.57
CA ALA A 523 -25.03 4.70 9.03
C ALA A 523 -23.92 5.24 9.93
N THR A 524 -23.59 4.45 10.95
CA THR A 524 -22.47 4.61 11.88
C THR A 524 -21.66 3.31 11.95
N PRO A 525 -20.37 3.35 12.36
CA PRO A 525 -19.56 2.15 12.51
C PRO A 525 -20.23 1.11 13.41
N GLY A 526 -20.26 -0.14 12.96
CA GLY A 526 -20.89 -1.25 13.68
C GLY A 526 -22.35 -1.52 13.30
N ASP A 527 -22.96 -0.70 12.44
CA ASP A 527 -24.36 -0.91 12.04
C ASP A 527 -24.56 -2.14 11.15
N ILE A 528 -25.75 -2.72 11.26
CA ILE A 528 -26.25 -3.80 10.40
C ILE A 528 -27.49 -3.25 9.67
N ILE A 529 -27.42 -3.19 8.34
CA ILE A 529 -28.44 -2.58 7.48
C ILE A 529 -29.29 -3.67 6.84
N LEU A 530 -30.61 -3.57 7.01
CA LEU A 530 -31.61 -4.47 6.42
C LEU A 530 -32.03 -4.01 5.01
N PHE A 531 -31.92 -4.93 4.06
CA PHE A 531 -32.51 -4.88 2.72
C PHE A 531 -33.14 -6.24 2.38
N HIS A 532 -33.87 -6.30 1.27
CA HIS A 532 -34.45 -7.53 0.72
C HIS A 532 -34.04 -7.67 -0.76
N ASP A 533 -33.43 -8.80 -1.13
CA ASP A 533 -33.01 -9.05 -2.51
C ASP A 533 -34.13 -9.62 -3.40
N LEU A 534 -35.39 -9.59 -2.93
CA LEU A 534 -36.61 -9.88 -3.68
C LEU A 534 -37.07 -8.73 -4.57
N HIS A 535 -36.53 -7.51 -4.37
CA HIS A 535 -37.03 -6.31 -5.03
C HIS A 535 -36.03 -5.77 -6.05
N ALA A 536 -36.48 -5.61 -7.30
CA ALA A 536 -35.66 -5.03 -8.37
C ALA A 536 -35.12 -3.65 -7.98
N GLU A 537 -35.93 -2.79 -7.36
CA GLU A 537 -35.51 -1.45 -6.92
C GLU A 537 -34.33 -1.50 -5.94
N THR A 538 -34.37 -2.42 -4.96
CA THR A 538 -33.28 -2.62 -3.99
C THR A 538 -31.99 -3.04 -4.71
N VAL A 539 -32.07 -4.04 -5.59
CA VAL A 539 -30.91 -4.56 -6.32
C VAL A 539 -30.34 -3.53 -7.29
N GLU A 540 -31.19 -2.76 -7.96
CA GLU A 540 -30.78 -1.69 -8.90
C GLU A 540 -30.21 -0.45 -8.23
N ASN A 541 -30.34 -0.34 -6.91
CA ASN A 541 -29.78 0.75 -6.12
C ASN A 541 -28.59 0.31 -5.27
N ALA A 542 -28.17 -0.96 -5.36
CA ALA A 542 -27.10 -1.51 -4.55
C ALA A 542 -25.79 -0.74 -4.79
N ASP A 543 -25.39 -0.52 -6.04
CA ASP A 543 -24.18 0.24 -6.41
C ASP A 543 -24.11 1.62 -5.74
N VAL A 544 -25.21 2.37 -5.75
CA VAL A 544 -25.32 3.69 -5.10
C VAL A 544 -25.11 3.58 -3.59
N VAL A 545 -25.69 2.57 -2.95
CA VAL A 545 -25.54 2.34 -1.50
C VAL A 545 -24.09 1.95 -1.16
N LEU A 546 -23.50 1.01 -1.90
CA LEU A 546 -22.14 0.52 -1.65
C LEU A 546 -21.12 1.67 -1.82
N ARG A 547 -21.22 2.42 -2.92
CA ARG A 547 -20.34 3.58 -3.18
C ARG A 547 -20.58 4.71 -2.19
N GLY A 548 -21.83 4.98 -1.83
CA GLY A 548 -22.17 6.01 -0.85
C GLY A 548 -21.63 5.70 0.56
N LEU A 549 -21.64 4.43 0.96
CA LEU A 549 -21.02 4.01 2.23
C LEU A 549 -19.49 4.16 2.16
N ARG A 550 -18.84 3.72 1.08
CA ARG A 550 -17.38 3.91 0.91
C ARG A 550 -16.96 5.36 0.85
N ASP A 551 -17.75 6.20 0.18
CA ASP A 551 -17.55 7.64 0.13
C ASP A 551 -17.48 8.28 1.53
N ARG A 552 -18.24 7.74 2.49
CA ARG A 552 -18.20 8.14 3.90
C ARG A 552 -17.07 7.49 4.70
N GLY A 553 -16.24 6.64 4.10
CA GLY A 553 -15.12 5.94 4.75
C GLY A 553 -15.46 4.56 5.31
N PHE A 554 -16.62 3.98 4.96
CA PHE A 554 -16.97 2.64 5.42
C PHE A 554 -16.24 1.53 4.65
N THR A 555 -15.85 0.49 5.39
CA THR A 555 -15.53 -0.83 4.84
C THR A 555 -16.74 -1.75 5.00
N LEU A 556 -17.21 -2.32 3.89
CA LEU A 556 -18.37 -3.21 3.89
C LEU A 556 -17.92 -4.65 4.20
N VAL A 557 -18.61 -5.28 5.14
CA VAL A 557 -18.23 -6.58 5.71
C VAL A 557 -19.42 -7.52 5.85
N THR A 558 -19.19 -8.82 6.01
CA THR A 558 -20.22 -9.76 6.49
C THR A 558 -20.53 -9.46 7.96
N VAL A 559 -21.68 -9.97 8.43
CA VAL A 559 -22.01 -9.96 9.86
C VAL A 559 -20.92 -10.64 10.68
N GLU A 560 -20.38 -11.79 10.25
CA GLU A 560 -19.31 -12.47 10.98
C GLU A 560 -18.03 -11.64 11.05
N GLN A 561 -17.59 -11.05 9.92
CA GLN A 561 -16.43 -10.16 9.87
C GLN A 561 -16.61 -8.92 10.78
N LEU A 562 -17.83 -8.37 10.85
CA LEU A 562 -18.15 -7.25 11.74
C LEU A 562 -17.80 -7.56 13.20
N PHE A 563 -17.94 -8.81 13.63
CA PHE A 563 -17.60 -9.29 14.98
C PHE A 563 -16.26 -10.04 15.06
N GLY A 564 -15.38 -9.91 14.06
CA GLY A 564 -14.08 -10.60 14.04
C GLY A 564 -14.19 -12.12 14.01
N GLY A 565 -15.26 -12.66 13.41
CA GLY A 565 -15.54 -14.09 13.29
C GLY A 565 -16.28 -14.71 14.47
N SER A 566 -16.50 -13.98 15.57
CA SER A 566 -17.19 -14.47 16.78
C SER A 566 -18.42 -13.63 17.10
N VAL A 567 -19.56 -14.00 16.51
CA VAL A 567 -20.81 -13.27 16.71
C VAL A 567 -21.37 -13.51 18.13
N PRO A 568 -21.77 -12.46 18.88
CA PRO A 568 -22.34 -12.62 20.22
C PRO A 568 -23.61 -13.48 20.25
N ALA A 569 -23.80 -14.24 21.32
CA ALA A 569 -25.05 -14.99 21.52
C ALA A 569 -26.24 -14.05 21.82
N GLY A 570 -27.46 -14.55 21.59
CA GLY A 570 -28.69 -13.80 21.87
C GLY A 570 -29.10 -12.88 20.73
N ARG A 571 -29.75 -11.74 21.05
CA ARG A 571 -30.16 -10.73 20.07
C ARG A 571 -28.98 -9.83 19.70
N VAL A 572 -28.67 -9.74 18.41
CA VAL A 572 -27.57 -8.93 17.88
C VAL A 572 -28.12 -7.93 16.87
N THR A 573 -28.07 -6.63 17.18
CA THR A 573 -28.55 -5.57 16.27
C THR A 573 -27.43 -4.75 15.66
N ARG A 574 -26.26 -4.71 16.31
CA ARG A 574 -25.06 -3.94 15.95
C ARG A 574 -23.82 -4.50 16.64
N ARG A 575 -22.64 -4.07 16.19
CA ARG A 575 -21.35 -4.28 16.87
C ARG A 575 -21.22 -3.46 18.15
#